data_AF-A0A5B8K3P7-F1
#
_entry.id   AF-A0A5B8K3P7-F1
#
_cell.length_a   1.000
_cell.length_b   1.000
_cell.length_c   1.000
_cell.angle_alpha   90.00
_cell.angle_beta   90.00
_cell.angle_gamma   90.00
#
_symmetry.space_group_name_H-M   'P 1'
#
loop_
_entity.id
_entity.type
_entity.pdbx_description
1 polymer ?
#
loop_
_entity_poly.entity_id
_entity_poly.type
_entity_poly.pdbx_seq_one_letter_code
_entity_poly.pdbx_strand_id
1 'polypeptide(L)'
;MKIVYWIKDYLLRSLKNKWTYIHFAIIEVISLALIIYALVVGKQKVIQMLNIIFLITALIGLLCIVAAKGFIGSSLKRYQSGRQDRIEYKQKRQMEKMNNNEKIAYQRMLENKKSMEKEREIKKSQRTSFGFIFSIFLNLIIFFITLPFSL
;
A
#
# COMPACT_ATOMS: atom_id res chain seq x y z
N MET A 1 -15.78 -15.62 -1.00
CA MET A 1 -14.78 -15.06 -0.05
C MET A 1 -13.32 -15.25 -0.50
N LYS A 2 -12.85 -16.45 -0.91
CA LYS A 2 -11.45 -16.71 -1.31
C LYS A 2 -10.86 -15.75 -2.38
N ILE A 3 -11.64 -15.38 -3.38
CA ILE A 3 -11.20 -14.51 -4.50
C ILE A 3 -10.85 -13.09 -4.02
N VAL A 4 -11.66 -12.51 -3.14
CA VAL A 4 -11.41 -11.18 -2.56
C VAL A 4 -10.10 -11.16 -1.78
N TYR A 5 -9.77 -12.26 -1.08
CA TYR A 5 -8.51 -12.40 -0.36
C TYR A 5 -7.31 -12.57 -1.30
N TRP A 6 -7.46 -13.31 -2.39
CA TRP A 6 -6.41 -13.45 -3.42
C TRP A 6 -6.10 -12.12 -4.11
N ILE A 7 -7.14 -11.40 -4.54
CA ILE A 7 -7.00 -10.07 -5.16
C ILE A 7 -6.31 -9.10 -4.19
N LYS A 8 -6.66 -9.15 -2.91
CA LYS A 8 -6.06 -8.31 -1.88
C LYS A 8 -4.61 -8.68 -1.56
N ASP A 9 -4.28 -9.96 -1.42
CA ASP A 9 -2.89 -10.38 -1.16
C ASP A 9 -2.00 -10.08 -2.36
N TYR A 10 -2.54 -10.21 -3.57
CA TYR A 10 -1.88 -9.79 -4.80
C TYR A 10 -1.67 -8.27 -4.84
N LEU A 11 -2.70 -7.47 -4.56
CA LEU A 11 -2.60 -6.00 -4.47
C LEU A 11 -1.61 -5.56 -3.40
N LEU A 12 -1.67 -6.13 -2.20
CA LEU A 12 -0.76 -5.79 -1.11
C LEU A 12 0.67 -6.22 -1.39
N ARG A 13 0.91 -7.37 -2.04
CA ARG A 13 2.26 -7.78 -2.47
C ARG A 13 2.77 -6.93 -3.62
N SER A 14 1.91 -6.60 -4.58
CA SER A 14 2.22 -5.73 -5.72
C SER A 14 2.60 -4.33 -5.24
N LEU A 15 1.83 -3.73 -4.34
CA LEU A 15 2.14 -2.44 -3.70
C LEU A 15 3.41 -2.46 -2.84
N LYS A 16 3.85 -3.63 -2.39
CA LYS A 16 5.08 -3.81 -1.59
C LYS A 16 6.33 -3.99 -2.44
N ASN A 17 6.20 -4.17 -3.76
CA ASN A 17 7.32 -4.48 -4.62
C ASN A 17 7.99 -3.20 -5.13
N LYS A 18 9.32 -3.09 -4.98
CA LYS A 18 10.10 -1.93 -5.45
C LYS A 18 9.92 -1.71 -6.96
N TRP A 19 9.76 -2.80 -7.70
CA TRP A 19 9.55 -2.80 -9.13
C TRP A 19 8.25 -2.09 -9.53
N THR A 20 7.21 -2.12 -8.70
CA THR A 20 5.94 -1.46 -9.00
C THR A 20 6.10 0.05 -9.09
N TYR A 21 6.95 0.66 -8.25
CA TYR A 21 7.27 2.08 -8.34
C TYR A 21 8.06 2.43 -9.60
N ILE A 22 8.97 1.54 -10.03
CA ILE A 22 9.71 1.71 -11.28
C ILE A 22 8.75 1.65 -12.47
N HIS A 23 7.79 0.71 -12.46
CA HIS A 23 6.76 0.61 -13.49
C HIS A 23 5.88 1.88 -13.52
N PHE A 24 5.43 2.37 -12.36
CA PHE A 24 4.68 3.62 -12.28
C PHE A 24 5.47 4.82 -12.83
N ALA A 25 6.73 4.96 -12.44
CA ALA A 25 7.59 6.05 -12.93
C ALA A 25 7.78 5.98 -14.45
N ILE A 26 8.00 4.80 -15.02
CA ILE A 26 8.13 4.62 -16.48
C ILE A 26 6.82 5.02 -17.17
N ILE A 27 5.67 4.57 -16.67
CA ILE A 27 4.36 4.91 -17.24
C ILE A 27 4.10 6.42 -17.17
N GLU A 28 4.41 7.07 -16.05
CA GLU A 28 4.25 8.52 -15.90
C GLU A 28 5.15 9.30 -16.87
N VAL A 29 6.41 8.89 -17.05
CA VAL A 29 7.34 9.51 -18.01
C VAL A 29 6.83 9.37 -19.45
N ILE A 30 6.39 8.17 -19.85
CA ILE A 30 5.83 7.94 -21.18
C ILE A 30 4.57 8.79 -21.39
N SER A 31 3.72 8.87 -20.36
CA SER A 31 2.46 9.62 -20.47
C SER A 31 2.71 11.13 -20.56
N LEU A 32 3.68 11.67 -19.83
CA LEU A 32 4.13 13.06 -19.98
C LEU A 32 4.67 13.34 -21.39
N ALA A 33 5.49 12.45 -21.93
CA ALA A 33 5.99 12.58 -23.31
C ALA A 33 4.86 12.59 -24.34
N LEU A 34 3.84 11.74 -24.16
CA LEU A 34 2.64 11.71 -25.01
C LEU A 34 1.81 13.00 -24.89
N ILE A 35 1.66 13.56 -23.69
CA ILE A 35 0.99 14.85 -23.49
C ILE A 35 1.73 15.97 -24.22
N ILE A 36 3.05 16.07 -24.05
CA ILE A 36 3.88 17.09 -24.72
C ILE A 36 3.76 16.95 -26.24
N TYR A 37 3.89 15.73 -26.76
CA TYR A 37 3.71 15.47 -28.19
C TYR A 37 2.31 15.88 -28.69
N ALA A 38 1.25 15.50 -27.96
CA ALA A 38 -0.12 15.82 -28.35
C ALA A 38 -0.40 17.33 -28.31
N LEU A 39 0.21 18.07 -27.37
CA LEU A 39 0.15 19.53 -27.30
C LEU A 39 0.85 20.18 -28.49
N VAL A 40 2.05 19.72 -28.85
CA VAL A 40 2.83 20.26 -29.99
C VAL A 40 2.14 20.00 -31.33
N VAL A 41 1.53 18.82 -31.50
CA VAL A 41 0.88 18.41 -32.77
C VAL A 41 -0.60 18.83 -32.82
N GLY A 42 -1.13 19.52 -31.79
CA GLY A 42 -2.51 20.01 -31.77
C GLY A 42 -3.57 18.90 -31.74
N LYS A 43 -3.25 17.72 -31.20
CA LYS A 43 -4.15 16.55 -31.17
C LYS A 43 -5.04 16.58 -29.91
N GLN A 44 -5.97 17.53 -29.85
CA GLN A 44 -6.87 17.73 -28.69
C GLN A 44 -7.64 16.45 -28.26
N LYS A 45 -8.10 15.61 -29.20
CA LYS A 45 -8.78 14.34 -28.88
C LYS A 45 -7.91 13.36 -28.08
N VAL A 46 -6.58 13.37 -28.32
CA VAL A 46 -5.64 12.51 -27.60
C VAL A 46 -5.44 13.03 -26.17
N ILE A 47 -5.38 14.35 -26.00
CA ILE A 47 -5.28 15.01 -24.68
C ILE A 47 -6.53 14.68 -23.85
N GLN A 48 -7.73 14.78 -24.43
CA GLN A 48 -8.98 14.41 -23.77
C GLN A 48 -9.01 12.96 -23.31
N MET A 49 -8.62 12.01 -24.17
CA MET A 49 -8.55 10.59 -23.80
C MET A 49 -7.55 10.34 -22.67
N LEU A 50 -6.37 10.94 -22.73
CA LEU A 50 -5.37 10.83 -21.66
C LEU A 50 -5.91 11.39 -20.35
N ASN A 51 -6.57 12.54 -20.37
CA ASN A 51 -7.18 13.15 -19.18
C ASN A 51 -8.19 12.22 -18.50
N ILE A 52 -9.07 11.58 -19.28
CA ILE A 52 -10.05 10.62 -18.76
C ILE A 52 -9.34 9.42 -18.14
N ILE A 53 -8.29 8.90 -18.77
CA ILE A 53 -7.50 7.77 -18.24
C ILE A 53 -6.84 8.14 -16.91
N PHE A 54 -6.25 9.34 -16.83
CA PHE A 54 -5.64 9.85 -15.60
C PHE A 54 -6.65 9.99 -14.46
N LEU A 55 -7.84 10.52 -14.75
CA LEU A 55 -8.93 10.65 -13.79
C LEU A 55 -9.42 9.28 -13.28
N ILE A 56 -9.68 8.33 -14.19
CA ILE A 56 -10.11 6.97 -13.82
C ILE A 56 -9.04 6.31 -12.94
N THR A 57 -7.76 6.44 -13.31
CA THR A 57 -6.65 5.85 -12.57
C THR A 57 -6.54 6.45 -11.15
N ALA A 58 -6.69 7.77 -11.01
CA ALA A 58 -6.72 8.44 -9.71
C ALA A 58 -7.90 7.99 -8.84
N LEU A 59 -9.10 7.85 -9.42
CA LEU A 59 -10.30 7.38 -8.71
C LEU A 59 -10.15 5.92 -8.23
N ILE A 60 -9.60 5.04 -9.07
CA ILE A 60 -9.30 3.66 -8.67
C ILE A 60 -8.27 3.65 -7.54
N GLY A 61 -7.23 4.47 -7.63
CA GLY A 61 -6.23 4.62 -6.56
C GLY A 61 -6.84 5.07 -5.23
N LEU A 62 -7.73 6.06 -5.26
CA LEU A 62 -8.49 6.52 -4.08
C LEU A 62 -9.37 5.41 -3.51
N LEU A 63 -10.08 4.66 -4.35
CA LEU A 63 -10.87 3.51 -3.92
C LEU A 63 -9.99 2.44 -3.24
N CYS A 64 -8.79 2.18 -3.75
CA CYS A 64 -7.84 1.27 -3.11
C CYS A 64 -7.42 1.77 -1.72
N ILE A 65 -7.18 3.08 -1.53
CA ILE A 65 -6.88 3.66 -0.21
C ILE A 65 -8.06 3.49 0.75
N VAL A 66 -9.26 3.85 0.31
CA VAL A 66 -10.49 3.75 1.12
C VAL A 66 -10.76 2.31 1.50
N ALA A 67 -10.61 1.37 0.56
CA ALA A 67 -10.76 -0.05 0.83
C ALA A 67 -9.71 -0.55 1.84
N ALA A 68 -8.44 -0.18 1.64
CA ALA A 68 -7.33 -0.59 2.52
C ALA A 68 -7.43 -0.03 3.94
N LYS A 69 -7.84 1.24 4.10
CA LYS A 69 -8.00 1.88 5.41
C LYS A 69 -9.36 1.63 6.07
N GLY A 70 -10.39 1.38 5.27
CA GLY A 70 -11.76 1.13 5.74
C GLY A 70 -12.02 -0.33 6.08
N PHE A 71 -13.05 -0.92 5.46
CA PHE A 71 -13.61 -2.24 5.78
C PHE A 71 -12.59 -3.38 5.82
N ILE A 72 -11.60 -3.35 4.90
CA ILE A 72 -10.60 -4.40 4.79
C ILE A 72 -9.53 -4.26 5.89
N GLY A 73 -9.21 -3.02 6.29
CA GLY A 73 -8.27 -2.72 7.36
C GLY A 73 -8.81 -3.09 8.74
N SER A 74 -10.07 -2.77 9.02
CA SER A 74 -10.73 -3.10 10.29
C SER A 74 -10.93 -4.62 10.48
N SER A 75 -11.34 -5.33 9.43
CA SER A 75 -11.49 -6.79 9.45
C SER A 75 -10.16 -7.51 9.64
N LEU A 76 -9.08 -7.01 9.03
CA LEU A 76 -7.72 -7.53 9.24
C LEU A 76 -7.24 -7.34 10.66
N LYS A 77 -7.45 -6.15 11.24
CA LYS A 77 -7.05 -5.88 12.63
C LYS A 77 -7.73 -6.84 13.60
N ARG A 78 -9.02 -7.14 13.41
CA ARG A 78 -9.75 -8.14 14.22
C ARG A 78 -9.23 -9.56 14.04
N TYR A 79 -8.82 -9.93 12.83
CA TYR A 79 -8.25 -11.26 12.59
C TYR A 79 -6.83 -11.40 13.15
N GLN A 80 -6.01 -10.36 12.98
CA GLN A 80 -4.66 -10.29 13.54
C GLN A 80 -4.70 -10.33 15.06
N SER A 81 -5.61 -9.57 15.69
CA SER A 81 -5.80 -9.64 17.15
C SER A 81 -6.17 -11.05 17.59
N GLY A 82 -7.14 -11.71 16.94
CA GLY A 82 -7.50 -13.08 17.28
C GLY A 82 -6.38 -14.12 17.09
N ARG A 83 -5.46 -13.90 16.14
CA ARG A 83 -4.26 -14.73 15.98
C ARG A 83 -3.23 -14.44 17.08
N GLN A 84 -3.07 -13.17 17.44
CA GLN A 84 -2.16 -12.70 18.47
C GLN A 84 -2.59 -13.22 19.86
N ASP A 85 -3.89 -13.24 20.14
CA ASP A 85 -4.47 -13.81 21.36
C ASP A 85 -4.13 -15.30 21.51
N ARG A 86 -4.18 -16.07 20.42
CA ARG A 86 -3.77 -17.49 20.43
C ARG A 86 -2.28 -17.68 20.69
N ILE A 87 -1.44 -16.79 20.14
CA ILE A 87 0.00 -16.83 20.35
C ILE A 87 0.32 -16.49 21.80
N GLU A 88 -0.29 -15.44 22.35
CA GLU A 88 -0.13 -15.06 23.76
C GLU A 88 -0.62 -16.16 24.70
N TYR A 89 -1.74 -16.81 24.39
CA TYR A 89 -2.23 -17.94 25.18
C TYR A 89 -1.22 -19.11 25.22
N LYS A 90 -0.63 -19.47 24.07
CA LYS A 90 0.42 -20.50 24.01
C LYS A 90 1.67 -20.09 24.77
N GLN A 91 2.09 -18.83 24.64
CA GLN A 91 3.25 -18.28 25.35
C GLN A 91 3.04 -18.28 26.88
N LYS A 92 1.83 -17.94 27.37
CA LYS A 92 1.48 -18.02 28.80
C LYS A 92 1.58 -19.45 29.34
N ARG A 93 0.97 -20.43 28.66
CA ARG A 93 1.08 -21.86 29.04
C ARG A 93 2.51 -22.38 29.05
N GLN A 94 3.37 -21.86 28.17
CA GLN A 94 4.77 -22.27 28.12
C GLN A 94 5.57 -21.66 29.28
N MET A 95 5.31 -20.40 29.63
CA MET A 95 5.93 -19.75 30.79
C MET A 95 5.52 -20.40 32.11
N GLU A 96 4.28 -20.88 32.25
CA GLU A 96 3.83 -21.60 33.46
C GLU A 96 4.68 -22.84 33.78
N LYS A 97 5.30 -23.46 32.76
CA LYS A 97 6.15 -24.64 32.90
C LYS A 97 7.64 -24.34 33.13
N MET A 98 8.03 -23.06 33.10
CA MET A 98 9.43 -22.63 33.20
C MET A 98 9.80 -22.25 34.64
N ASN A 99 11.08 -22.43 34.98
CA ASN A 99 11.59 -21.98 36.27
C ASN A 99 11.80 -20.44 36.30
N ASN A 100 11.94 -19.83 37.47
CA ASN A 100 11.96 -18.35 37.59
C ASN A 100 13.07 -17.68 36.76
N ASN A 101 14.27 -18.27 36.72
CA ASN A 101 15.38 -17.73 35.92
C ASN A 101 15.13 -17.86 34.41
N GLU A 102 14.50 -18.94 33.97
CA GLU A 102 14.12 -19.17 32.57
C GLU A 102 13.00 -18.23 32.13
N LYS A 103 12.02 -17.94 33.01
CA LYS A 103 10.96 -16.95 32.75
C LYS A 103 11.53 -15.56 32.48
N ILE A 104 12.49 -15.11 33.28
CA ILE A 104 13.11 -13.79 33.12
C ILE A 104 13.88 -13.70 31.80
N ALA A 105 14.63 -14.75 31.45
CA ALA A 105 15.34 -14.81 30.17
C ALA A 105 14.37 -14.84 28.96
N TYR A 106 13.29 -15.61 29.07
CA TYR A 106 12.28 -15.74 28.02
C TYR A 106 11.48 -14.44 27.81
N GLN A 107 11.15 -13.71 28.89
CA GLN A 107 10.50 -12.39 28.81
C GLN A 107 11.39 -11.37 28.10
N ARG A 108 12.67 -11.26 28.47
CA ARG A 108 13.62 -10.35 27.80
C ARG A 108 13.79 -10.69 26.31
N MET A 109 13.80 -11.98 25.96
CA MET A 109 13.88 -12.42 24.57
C MET A 109 12.62 -12.02 23.77
N LEU A 110 11.43 -12.14 24.38
CA LEU A 110 10.17 -11.74 23.77
C LEU A 110 10.05 -10.23 23.58
N GLU A 111 10.49 -9.44 24.54
CA GLU A 111 10.52 -7.98 24.45
C GLU A 111 11.45 -7.50 23.33
N ASN A 112 12.66 -8.07 23.25
CA ASN A 112 13.60 -7.76 22.16
C ASN A 112 13.08 -8.17 20.78
N LYS A 113 12.36 -9.30 20.67
CA LYS A 113 11.70 -9.66 19.40
C LYS A 113 10.59 -8.68 19.04
N LYS A 114 9.73 -8.32 20.00
CA LYS A 114 8.61 -7.40 19.77
C LYS A 114 9.09 -6.00 19.36
N SER A 115 10.18 -5.49 19.94
CA SER A 115 10.75 -4.19 19.58
C SER A 115 11.37 -4.18 18.17
N MET A 116 12.17 -5.21 17.84
CA MET A 116 12.77 -5.36 16.52
C MET A 116 11.73 -5.58 15.41
N GLU A 117 10.67 -6.34 15.67
CA GLU A 117 9.59 -6.55 14.71
C GLU A 117 8.76 -5.27 14.50
N LYS A 118 8.44 -4.52 15.57
CA LYS A 118 7.74 -3.23 15.47
C LYS A 118 8.50 -2.23 14.63
N GLU A 119 9.81 -2.04 14.86
CA GLU A 119 10.60 -1.11 14.05
C GLU A 119 10.65 -1.50 12.57
N ARG A 120 10.79 -2.80 12.29
CA ARG A 120 10.80 -3.32 10.92
C ARG A 120 9.45 -3.13 10.24
N GLU A 121 8.34 -3.38 10.93
CA GLU A 121 7.00 -3.19 10.39
C GLU A 121 6.66 -1.72 10.14
N ILE A 122 7.03 -0.83 11.06
CA ILE A 122 6.80 0.62 10.93
C ILE A 122 7.57 1.18 9.73
N LYS A 123 8.88 0.91 9.63
CA LYS A 123 9.71 1.35 8.50
C LYS A 123 9.22 0.77 7.16
N LYS A 124 8.76 -0.49 7.16
CA LYS A 124 8.28 -1.18 5.94
C LYS A 124 6.90 -0.67 5.50
N SER A 125 6.00 -0.37 6.44
CA SER A 125 4.65 0.18 6.17
C SER A 125 4.71 1.62 5.62
N GLN A 126 5.56 2.46 6.21
CA GLN A 126 5.75 3.85 5.78
C GLN A 126 6.23 3.95 4.32
N ARG A 127 7.22 3.13 3.94
CA ARG A 127 7.80 3.15 2.58
C ARG A 127 6.79 2.73 1.50
N THR A 128 5.88 1.80 1.83
CA THR A 128 4.92 1.27 0.85
C THR A 128 3.67 2.12 0.65
N SER A 129 3.31 2.92 1.66
CA SER A 129 2.16 3.83 1.55
C SER A 129 2.52 5.13 0.84
N PHE A 130 3.73 5.65 1.05
CA PHE A 130 4.13 6.94 0.48
C PHE A 130 4.13 6.94 -1.05
N GLY A 131 4.80 5.98 -1.71
CA GLY A 131 4.90 5.98 -3.17
C GLY A 131 3.56 5.76 -3.88
N PHE A 132 2.63 5.02 -3.28
CA PHE A 132 1.29 4.83 -3.85
C PHE A 132 0.45 6.10 -3.74
N ILE A 133 0.48 6.76 -2.57
CA ILE A 133 -0.18 8.06 -2.36
C ILE A 133 0.43 9.12 -3.29
N PHE A 134 1.75 9.11 -3.43
CA PHE A 134 2.48 10.03 -4.31
C PHE A 134 2.07 9.88 -5.77
N SER A 135 1.95 8.64 -6.29
CA SER A 135 1.49 8.43 -7.67
C SER A 135 0.05 8.90 -7.88
N ILE A 136 -0.87 8.65 -6.93
CA ILE A 136 -2.24 9.19 -7.02
C ILE A 136 -2.22 10.72 -7.09
N PHE A 137 -1.41 11.36 -6.24
CA PHE A 137 -1.23 12.80 -6.27
C PHE A 137 -0.67 13.29 -7.59
N LEU A 138 0.34 12.60 -8.16
CA LEU A 138 0.93 12.99 -9.43
C LEU A 138 -0.07 12.87 -10.59
N ASN A 139 -0.85 11.78 -10.64
CA ASN A 139 -1.91 11.60 -11.64
C ASN A 139 -2.97 12.72 -11.55
N LEU A 140 -3.33 13.17 -10.33
CA LEU A 140 -4.24 14.31 -10.15
C LEU A 140 -3.62 15.63 -10.62
N ILE A 141 -2.34 15.88 -10.30
CA ILE A 141 -1.63 17.08 -10.76
C ILE A 141 -1.60 17.13 -12.29
N ILE A 142 -1.22 16.02 -12.93
CA ILE A 142 -1.22 15.91 -14.40
C ILE A 142 -2.61 16.22 -14.94
N PHE A 143 -3.66 15.58 -14.41
CA PHE A 143 -5.04 15.83 -14.83
C PHE A 143 -5.43 17.32 -14.76
N PHE A 144 -5.14 18.00 -13.65
CA PHE A 144 -5.46 19.43 -13.51
C PHE A 144 -4.66 20.31 -14.48
N ILE A 145 -3.41 19.97 -14.77
CA ILE A 145 -2.58 20.70 -15.75
C ILE A 145 -3.10 20.48 -17.18
N THR A 146 -3.57 19.27 -17.51
CA THR A 146 -4.06 18.95 -18.85
C THR A 146 -5.53 19.30 -19.09
N LEU A 147 -6.30 19.55 -18.02
CA LEU A 147 -7.70 20.00 -18.06
C LEU A 147 -7.96 21.21 -19.00
N PRO A 148 -7.23 22.34 -18.91
CA PRO A 148 -7.48 23.49 -19.78
C PRO A 148 -7.20 23.22 -21.26
N PHE A 149 -6.38 22.22 -21.58
CA PHE A 149 -6.07 21.82 -22.97
C PHE A 149 -7.02 20.74 -23.52
N SER A 150 -7.93 20.27 -22.66
CA SER A 150 -8.91 19.22 -22.93
C SER A 150 -10.34 19.76 -23.07
N LEU A 151 -10.57 21.01 -22.68
CA LEU A 151 -11.81 21.77 -22.91
C LEU A 151 -11.78 22.40 -24.30
#